data_AF-A0AA35SCH6-F1
#
_entry.id   AF-A0AA35SCH6-F1
#
_cell.length_a   1.000
_cell.length_b   1.000
_cell.length_c   1.000
_cell.angle_alpha   90.00
_cell.angle_beta   90.00
_cell.angle_gamma   90.00
#
_symmetry.space_group_name_H-M   'P 1'
#
loop_
_entity.id
_entity.type
_entity.pdbx_description
1 polymer ?
#
loop_
_entity_poly.entity_id
_entity_poly.type
_entity_poly.pdbx_seq_one_letter_code
_entity_poly.pdbx_strand_id
1 'polypeptide(L)'
;MVVNEEDIAELVSRWTGIPVGQLLEGEAQRLLQMEEYLHRRVIGQDAAITAVADTIRRARSGLNDPKRPFGSFIFLGPTGVGKTELTKALAEFLFNDEESMVRLDMSEYGERHTVSRLIGAPPGYVGYDDAGQLTEVVRRRPHQIILFDEIEKAHPDVFNLLLQILEDGRLTDGHGRTVDFRNTVVIMTSNLGTGDLSQQPFGFKAGPDIEPESGTVSPELSRTVNEALRRAFRPELLNRIDETIVFHPLSRAQIGQIVGLMLGEVQERLAERNITCELTEAGCEWLVKEGFDVSYGARPLRRAIQRHVENQLSRGVLSGDFNDGDHVLIDVNSAGNGLDLS
;
A
#
# COMPACT_ATOMS: atom_id res chain seq x y z
N MET A 1 -11.41 40.30 9.67
CA MET A 1 -10.04 39.87 10.01
C MET A 1 -9.71 38.74 9.06
N VAL A 2 -8.72 38.93 8.20
CA VAL A 2 -8.14 37.84 7.42
C VAL A 2 -7.17 37.14 8.36
N VAL A 3 -7.31 35.82 8.51
CA VAL A 3 -6.41 35.00 9.31
C VAL A 3 -5.30 34.53 8.37
N ASN A 4 -4.05 34.76 8.76
CA ASN A 4 -2.87 34.46 7.97
C ASN A 4 -2.31 33.08 8.37
N GLU A 5 -1.43 32.50 7.54
CA GLU A 5 -0.66 31.31 7.94
C GLU A 5 0.16 31.55 9.22
N GLU A 6 0.64 32.78 9.42
CA GLU A 6 1.34 33.21 10.62
C GLU A 6 0.44 33.18 11.88
N ASP A 7 -0.83 33.58 11.76
CA ASP A 7 -1.78 33.54 12.89
C ASP A 7 -2.13 32.10 13.29
N ILE A 8 -2.24 31.20 12.29
CA ILE A 8 -2.49 29.77 12.52
C ILE A 8 -1.26 29.11 13.16
N ALA A 9 -0.07 29.45 12.66
CA ALA A 9 1.20 28.97 13.19
C ALA A 9 1.36 29.38 14.67
N GLU A 10 1.07 30.64 15.02
CA GLU A 10 1.14 31.12 16.39
C GLU A 10 0.14 30.38 17.31
N LEU A 11 -1.06 30.08 16.81
CA LEU A 11 -2.10 29.35 17.55
C LEU A 11 -1.70 27.89 17.82
N VAL A 12 -1.20 27.19 16.79
CA VAL A 12 -0.74 25.80 16.89
C VAL A 12 0.47 25.71 17.82
N SER A 13 1.41 26.67 17.73
CA SER A 13 2.57 26.73 18.62
C SER A 13 2.17 26.99 20.07
N ARG A 14 1.19 27.87 20.32
CA ARG A 14 0.65 28.12 21.66
C ARG A 14 -0.04 26.91 22.28
N TRP A 15 -0.77 26.12 21.49
CA TRP A 15 -1.47 24.93 21.99
C TRP A 15 -0.53 23.76 22.25
N THR A 16 0.46 23.56 21.39
CA THR A 16 1.39 22.42 21.47
C THR A 16 2.62 22.71 22.32
N GLY A 17 2.97 23.98 22.53
CA GLY A 17 4.20 24.41 23.16
C GLY A 17 5.45 24.26 22.29
N ILE A 18 5.29 23.84 21.03
CA ILE A 18 6.40 23.58 20.09
C ILE A 18 6.45 24.74 19.06
N PRO A 19 7.61 25.39 18.85
CA PRO A 19 7.77 26.39 17.78
C PRO A 19 7.43 25.80 16.41
N VAL A 20 6.70 26.53 15.58
CA VAL A 20 6.33 26.05 14.22
C VAL A 20 7.55 25.73 13.37
N GLY A 21 8.63 26.48 13.51
CA GLY A 21 9.92 26.15 12.88
C GLY A 21 10.45 24.77 13.29
N GLN A 22 10.32 24.39 14.56
CA GLN A 22 10.73 23.06 15.04
C GLN A 22 9.77 21.95 14.59
N LEU A 23 8.47 22.24 14.48
CA LEU A 23 7.50 21.32 13.87
C LEU A 23 7.85 21.05 12.40
N LEU A 24 8.21 22.09 11.66
CA LEU A 24 8.61 22.01 10.24
C LEU A 24 9.98 21.31 10.07
N GLU A 25 10.97 21.59 10.92
CA GLU A 25 12.25 20.88 10.93
C GLU A 25 12.06 19.38 11.23
N GLY A 26 11.18 19.05 12.18
CA GLY A 26 10.82 17.67 12.49
C GLY A 26 10.12 16.96 11.33
N GLU A 27 9.19 17.63 10.64
CA GLU A 27 8.52 17.09 9.45
C GLU A 27 9.51 16.87 8.29
N ALA A 28 10.42 17.82 8.05
CA ALA A 28 11.45 17.68 7.02
C ALA A 28 12.38 16.49 7.29
N GLN A 29 12.88 16.35 8.52
CA GLN A 29 13.74 15.22 8.90
C GLN A 29 13.00 13.90 8.76
N ARG A 30 11.72 13.85 9.15
CA ARG A 30 10.87 12.67 8.97
C ARG A 30 10.75 12.29 7.49
N LEU A 31 10.50 13.25 6.60
CA LEU A 31 10.42 13.03 5.15
C LEU A 31 11.74 12.53 4.52
N LEU A 32 12.89 12.95 5.06
CA LEU A 32 14.20 12.44 4.64
C LEU A 32 14.45 10.98 5.05
N GLN A 33 13.69 10.45 6.01
CA GLN A 33 13.78 9.08 6.50
C GLN A 33 12.61 8.20 6.01
N MET A 34 11.85 8.66 5.02
CA MET A 34 10.64 7.97 4.56
C MET A 34 10.94 6.56 4.05
N GLU A 35 11.99 6.39 3.25
CA GLU A 35 12.36 5.09 2.69
C GLU A 35 12.68 4.08 3.80
N GLU A 36 13.46 4.48 4.79
CA GLU A 36 13.78 3.64 5.95
C GLU A 36 12.51 3.21 6.70
N TYR A 37 11.58 4.14 6.90
CA TYR A 37 10.29 3.84 7.54
C TYR A 37 9.49 2.84 6.73
N LEU A 38 9.35 3.06 5.42
CA LEU A 38 8.57 2.19 4.54
C LEU A 38 9.21 0.79 4.44
N HIS A 39 10.54 0.68 4.45
CA HIS A 39 11.26 -0.60 4.42
C HIS A 39 11.07 -1.48 5.66
N ARG A 40 10.66 -0.90 6.80
CA ARG A 40 10.33 -1.70 8.00
C ARG A 40 9.14 -2.62 7.77
N ARG A 41 8.26 -2.26 6.84
CA ARG A 41 6.98 -2.93 6.60
C ARG A 41 6.88 -3.51 5.18
N VAL A 42 7.53 -2.87 4.21
CA VAL A 42 7.55 -3.29 2.81
C VAL A 42 8.91 -3.88 2.47
N ILE A 43 8.94 -5.18 2.26
CA ILE A 43 10.15 -5.91 1.89
C ILE A 43 10.35 -5.91 0.38
N GLY A 44 11.57 -5.54 -0.03
CA GLY A 44 11.93 -5.34 -1.43
C GLY A 44 11.23 -4.11 -2.03
N GLN A 45 11.05 -4.13 -3.35
CA GLN A 45 10.41 -3.03 -4.09
C GLN A 45 11.11 -1.67 -3.90
N ASP A 46 12.44 -1.66 -3.79
CA ASP A 46 13.24 -0.45 -3.50
C ASP A 46 12.96 0.69 -4.49
N ALA A 47 12.81 0.35 -5.77
CA ALA A 47 12.45 1.30 -6.81
C ALA A 47 11.06 1.94 -6.59
N ALA A 48 10.09 1.15 -6.12
CA ALA A 48 8.75 1.64 -5.81
C ALA A 48 8.75 2.59 -4.62
N ILE A 49 9.45 2.21 -3.55
CA ILE A 49 9.60 3.01 -2.33
C ILE A 49 10.29 4.35 -2.65
N THR A 50 11.39 4.30 -3.41
CA THR A 50 12.14 5.49 -3.83
C THR A 50 11.27 6.43 -4.65
N ALA A 51 10.56 5.92 -5.67
CA ALA A 51 9.71 6.74 -6.54
C ALA A 51 8.56 7.43 -5.78
N VAL A 52 7.95 6.71 -4.83
CA VAL A 52 6.93 7.28 -3.93
C VAL A 52 7.55 8.37 -3.04
N ALA A 53 8.68 8.09 -2.39
CA ALA A 53 9.33 9.02 -1.49
C ALA A 53 9.75 10.32 -2.19
N ASP A 54 10.35 10.22 -3.38
CA ASP A 54 10.73 11.37 -4.18
C ASP A 54 9.54 12.23 -4.60
N THR A 55 8.44 11.59 -5.01
CA THR A 55 7.21 12.31 -5.40
C THR A 55 6.60 13.06 -4.22
N ILE A 56 6.51 12.42 -3.05
CA ILE A 56 5.98 13.06 -1.85
C ILE A 56 6.91 14.17 -1.35
N ARG A 57 8.24 13.99 -1.39
CA ARG A 57 9.20 15.05 -1.05
C ARG A 57 9.09 16.24 -2.00
N ARG A 58 8.94 16.03 -3.30
CA ARG A 58 8.67 17.11 -4.28
C ARG A 58 7.41 17.89 -3.93
N ALA A 59 6.34 17.19 -3.55
CA ALA A 59 5.09 17.84 -3.15
C ALA A 59 5.22 18.65 -1.86
N ARG A 60 5.86 18.08 -0.83
CA ARG A 60 6.03 18.72 0.47
C ARG A 60 7.04 19.88 0.47
N SER A 61 7.99 19.88 -0.46
CA SER A 61 8.90 21.01 -0.68
C SER A 61 8.30 22.16 -1.50
N GLY A 62 7.03 22.04 -1.93
CA GLY A 62 6.37 23.05 -2.76
C GLY A 62 6.86 23.10 -4.20
N LEU A 63 7.53 22.03 -4.68
CA LEU A 63 8.03 21.91 -6.04
C LEU A 63 7.01 21.26 -6.99
N ASN A 64 5.86 20.81 -6.49
CA ASN A 64 4.74 20.31 -7.30
C ASN A 64 3.73 21.43 -7.63
N ASP A 65 2.80 21.13 -8.55
CA ASP A 65 1.68 22.02 -8.82
C ASP A 65 0.72 22.04 -7.60
N PRO A 66 0.48 23.19 -6.97
CA PRO A 66 -0.39 23.30 -5.79
C PRO A 66 -1.87 23.05 -6.09
N LYS A 67 -2.25 22.91 -7.36
CA LYS A 67 -3.61 22.52 -7.77
C LYS A 67 -3.81 21.01 -7.80
N ARG A 68 -2.75 20.21 -7.74
CA ARG A 68 -2.84 18.75 -7.89
C ARG A 68 -2.75 18.06 -6.52
N PRO A 69 -3.15 16.78 -6.41
CA PRO A 69 -2.91 15.97 -5.22
C PRO A 69 -1.42 15.91 -4.84
N PHE A 70 -1.10 15.54 -3.60
CA PHE A 70 0.29 15.40 -3.14
C PHE A 70 1.09 14.34 -3.89
N GLY A 71 0.40 13.38 -4.51
CA GLY A 71 1.02 12.43 -5.41
C GLY A 71 -0.05 11.61 -6.11
N SER A 72 0.25 11.22 -7.34
CA SER A 72 -0.60 10.36 -8.15
C SER A 72 0.22 9.22 -8.75
N PHE A 73 -0.21 7.99 -8.48
CA PHE A 73 0.57 6.79 -8.80
C PHE A 73 -0.27 5.74 -9.50
N ILE A 74 0.34 5.02 -10.45
CA ILE A 74 -0.16 3.73 -10.94
C ILE A 74 0.79 2.63 -10.45
N PHE A 75 0.30 1.73 -9.61
CA PHE A 75 1.01 0.54 -9.14
C PHE A 75 0.65 -0.67 -10.01
N LEU A 76 1.62 -1.14 -10.78
CA LEU A 76 1.50 -2.31 -11.64
C LEU A 76 2.20 -3.51 -11.00
N GLY A 77 1.65 -4.69 -11.14
CA GLY A 77 2.29 -5.91 -10.65
C GLY A 77 1.29 -7.06 -10.55
N PRO A 78 1.73 -8.30 -10.30
CA PRO A 78 0.81 -9.37 -9.95
C PRO A 78 0.19 -9.15 -8.55
N THR A 79 -0.73 -10.02 -8.14
CA THR A 79 -1.30 -9.93 -6.80
C THR A 79 -0.31 -10.39 -5.73
N GLY A 80 -0.37 -9.80 -4.53
CA GLY A 80 0.41 -10.28 -3.39
C GLY A 80 1.89 -9.89 -3.36
N VAL A 81 2.33 -8.93 -4.18
CA VAL A 81 3.72 -8.42 -4.23
C VAL A 81 3.99 -7.17 -3.37
N GLY A 82 2.97 -6.64 -2.68
CA GLY A 82 3.13 -5.52 -1.74
C GLY A 82 2.50 -4.18 -2.16
N LYS A 83 1.75 -4.11 -3.27
CA LYS A 83 1.07 -2.87 -3.71
C LYS A 83 0.26 -2.20 -2.60
N THR A 84 -0.68 -2.94 -2.01
CA THR A 84 -1.53 -2.46 -0.91
C THR A 84 -0.75 -2.26 0.39
N GLU A 85 0.31 -3.02 0.61
CA GLU A 85 1.13 -2.88 1.82
C GLU A 85 1.91 -1.57 1.81
N LEU A 86 2.47 -1.20 0.66
CA LEU A 86 3.09 0.12 0.46
C LEU A 86 2.07 1.25 0.66
N THR A 87 0.84 1.07 0.19
CA THR A 87 -0.24 2.04 0.44
C THR A 87 -0.50 2.23 1.93
N LYS A 88 -0.61 1.14 2.71
CA LYS A 88 -0.85 1.20 4.16
C LYS A 88 0.32 1.84 4.90
N ALA A 89 1.55 1.40 4.60
CA ALA A 89 2.76 1.95 5.19
C ALA A 89 2.89 3.46 4.89
N LEU A 90 2.51 3.90 3.68
CA LEU A 90 2.49 5.30 3.32
C LEU A 90 1.39 6.09 4.06
N ALA A 91 0.20 5.52 4.24
CA ALA A 91 -0.88 6.16 4.99
C ALA A 91 -0.46 6.37 6.45
N GLU A 92 0.09 5.34 7.07
CA GLU A 92 0.65 5.39 8.43
C GLU A 92 1.77 6.43 8.53
N PHE A 93 2.69 6.45 7.56
CA PHE A 93 3.79 7.42 7.55
C PHE A 93 3.31 8.87 7.36
N LEU A 94 2.32 9.14 6.51
CA LEU A 94 1.89 10.51 6.21
C LEU A 94 0.86 11.05 7.19
N PHE A 95 0.00 10.17 7.72
CA PHE A 95 -1.18 10.56 8.48
C PHE A 95 -1.22 9.97 9.89
N ASN A 96 -0.17 9.23 10.31
CA ASN A 96 -0.11 8.51 11.58
C ASN A 96 -1.27 7.52 11.80
N ASP A 97 -1.86 7.05 10.71
CA ASP A 97 -3.03 6.18 10.73
C ASP A 97 -3.10 5.38 9.43
N GLU A 98 -3.00 4.05 9.53
CA GLU A 98 -3.14 3.17 8.35
C GLU A 98 -4.57 3.13 7.80
N GLU A 99 -5.57 3.48 8.62
CA GLU A 99 -6.98 3.59 8.23
C GLU A 99 -7.29 4.93 7.55
N SER A 100 -6.32 5.85 7.46
CA SER A 100 -6.42 7.08 6.68
C SER A 100 -6.25 6.83 5.18
N MET A 101 -7.04 5.87 4.70
CA MET A 101 -7.12 5.42 3.32
C MET A 101 -8.56 5.01 3.01
N VAL A 102 -9.10 5.50 1.90
CA VAL A 102 -10.30 4.95 1.29
C VAL A 102 -9.90 3.99 0.16
N ARG A 103 -10.40 2.76 0.21
CA ARG A 103 -10.20 1.75 -0.84
C ARG A 103 -11.49 1.57 -1.61
N LEU A 104 -11.41 1.70 -2.93
CA LEU A 104 -12.51 1.53 -3.87
C LEU A 104 -12.13 0.42 -4.86
N ASP A 105 -12.87 -0.68 -4.85
CA ASP A 105 -12.71 -1.76 -5.82
C ASP A 105 -13.41 -1.37 -7.14
N MET A 106 -12.62 -1.16 -8.19
CA MET A 106 -13.14 -0.69 -9.48
C MET A 106 -13.98 -1.74 -10.22
N SER A 107 -13.94 -3.00 -9.82
CA SER A 107 -14.86 -4.03 -10.31
C SER A 107 -16.31 -3.73 -9.93
N GLU A 108 -16.58 -3.03 -8.83
CA GLU A 108 -17.93 -2.57 -8.45
C GLU A 108 -18.43 -1.39 -9.31
N TYR A 109 -17.52 -0.73 -10.03
CA TYR A 109 -17.77 0.47 -10.83
C TYR A 109 -17.69 0.21 -12.34
N GLY A 110 -17.90 -1.04 -12.77
CA GLY A 110 -17.86 -1.43 -14.18
C GLY A 110 -19.06 -0.95 -15.01
N GLU A 111 -20.13 -0.46 -14.37
CA GLU A 111 -21.34 0.01 -15.04
C GLU A 111 -21.56 1.50 -14.85
N ARG A 112 -22.11 2.16 -15.87
CA ARG A 112 -22.35 3.62 -15.84
C ARG A 112 -23.17 4.08 -14.63
N HIS A 113 -24.16 3.29 -14.22
CA HIS A 113 -25.05 3.64 -13.13
C HIS A 113 -24.42 3.44 -11.74
N THR A 114 -23.33 2.67 -11.61
CA THR A 114 -22.62 2.53 -10.34
C THR A 114 -21.61 3.66 -10.12
N VAL A 115 -21.13 4.30 -11.19
CA VAL A 115 -20.25 5.48 -11.13
C VAL A 115 -20.88 6.64 -10.36
N SER A 116 -22.20 6.85 -10.47
CA SER A 116 -22.89 7.91 -9.71
C SER A 116 -22.82 7.69 -8.19
N ARG A 117 -22.58 6.47 -7.70
CA ARG A 117 -22.40 6.22 -6.26
C ARG A 117 -21.13 6.86 -5.71
N LEU A 118 -20.10 7.10 -6.54
CA LEU A 118 -18.87 7.78 -6.12
C LEU A 118 -19.12 9.25 -5.76
N ILE A 119 -19.97 9.92 -6.52
CA ILE A 119 -20.22 11.36 -6.43
C ILE A 119 -21.59 11.73 -5.86
N GLY A 120 -22.47 10.75 -5.66
CA GLY A 120 -23.89 10.96 -5.32
C GLY A 120 -24.75 11.16 -6.58
N ALA A 121 -26.00 10.71 -6.53
CA ALA A 121 -26.91 10.88 -7.65
C ALA A 121 -27.40 12.34 -7.75
N PRO A 122 -27.61 12.88 -8.96
CA PRO A 122 -28.15 14.22 -9.12
C PRO A 122 -29.65 14.29 -8.73
N PRO A 123 -30.20 15.50 -8.49
CA PRO A 123 -31.62 15.68 -8.17
C PRO A 123 -32.54 14.99 -9.17
N GLY A 124 -33.47 14.18 -8.67
CA GLY A 124 -34.47 13.47 -9.49
C GLY A 124 -34.10 12.04 -9.91
N TYR A 125 -32.96 11.52 -9.45
CA TYR A 125 -32.56 10.12 -9.65
C TYR A 125 -32.68 9.29 -8.35
N VAL A 126 -32.84 7.97 -8.49
CA VAL A 126 -32.82 7.05 -7.34
C VAL A 126 -31.42 7.10 -6.68
N GLY A 127 -31.38 7.27 -5.36
CA GLY A 127 -30.14 7.47 -4.59
C GLY A 127 -29.71 8.94 -4.47
N TYR A 128 -30.61 9.90 -4.72
CA TYR A 128 -30.33 11.33 -4.52
C TYR A 128 -29.97 11.68 -3.08
N ASP A 129 -30.56 11.00 -2.09
CA ASP A 129 -30.23 11.21 -0.68
C ASP A 129 -28.96 10.45 -0.25
N ASP A 130 -28.41 9.59 -1.13
CA ASP A 130 -27.20 8.84 -0.85
C ASP A 130 -25.97 9.72 -1.09
N ALA A 131 -25.27 9.99 -0.01
CA ALA A 131 -24.02 10.74 0.00
C ALA A 131 -22.95 10.02 -0.85
N GLY A 132 -22.28 10.74 -1.75
CA GLY A 132 -21.28 10.14 -2.65
C GLY A 132 -20.13 9.48 -1.89
N GLN A 133 -19.85 8.21 -2.18
CA GLN A 133 -18.89 7.40 -1.43
C GLN A 133 -17.46 7.97 -1.45
N LEU A 134 -17.06 8.62 -2.54
CA LEU A 134 -15.76 9.26 -2.65
C LEU A 134 -15.81 10.71 -2.14
N THR A 135 -16.78 11.49 -2.64
CA THR A 135 -16.86 12.94 -2.34
C THR A 135 -17.09 13.21 -0.86
N GLU A 136 -17.93 12.42 -0.17
CA GLU A 136 -18.23 12.65 1.24
C GLU A 136 -17.12 12.16 2.17
N VAL A 137 -16.43 11.07 1.82
CA VAL A 137 -15.29 10.57 2.58
C VAL A 137 -14.15 11.59 2.56
N VAL A 138 -13.82 12.13 1.37
CA VAL A 138 -12.77 13.15 1.23
C VAL A 138 -13.20 14.48 1.85
N ARG A 139 -14.47 14.88 1.74
CA ARG A 139 -15.00 16.09 2.40
C ARG A 139 -14.86 16.02 3.92
N ARG A 140 -15.07 14.84 4.52
CA ARG A 140 -14.95 14.63 5.98
C ARG A 140 -13.49 14.52 6.44
N ARG A 141 -12.63 13.90 5.63
CA ARG A 141 -11.20 13.71 5.91
C ARG A 141 -10.37 14.07 4.67
N PRO A 142 -9.96 15.32 4.46
CA PRO A 142 -9.26 15.72 3.24
C PRO A 142 -7.81 15.21 3.14
N HIS A 143 -7.23 14.77 4.26
CA HIS A 143 -5.88 14.20 4.35
C HIS A 143 -5.97 12.68 4.43
N GLN A 144 -5.95 12.02 3.28
CA GLN A 144 -6.00 10.57 3.20
C GLN A 144 -5.45 10.06 1.87
N ILE A 145 -5.19 8.75 1.82
CA ILE A 145 -4.93 8.06 0.57
C ILE A 145 -6.25 7.63 -0.09
N ILE A 146 -6.36 7.77 -1.40
CA ILE A 146 -7.47 7.23 -2.19
C ILE A 146 -6.90 6.12 -3.08
N LEU A 147 -7.27 4.88 -2.77
CA LEU A 147 -6.83 3.69 -3.48
C LEU A 147 -7.93 3.18 -4.43
N PHE A 148 -7.70 3.31 -5.73
CA PHE A 148 -8.51 2.72 -6.79
C PHE A 148 -7.91 1.37 -7.18
N ASP A 149 -8.49 0.28 -6.66
CA ASP A 149 -7.99 -1.08 -6.90
C ASP A 149 -8.55 -1.65 -8.21
N GLU A 150 -7.73 -2.37 -8.98
CA GLU A 150 -8.11 -2.97 -10.27
C GLU A 150 -8.69 -1.97 -11.29
N ILE A 151 -8.02 -0.83 -11.47
CA ILE A 151 -8.52 0.32 -12.25
C ILE A 151 -8.90 -0.02 -13.71
N GLU A 152 -8.34 -1.09 -14.29
CA GLU A 152 -8.71 -1.59 -15.61
C GLU A 152 -10.14 -2.14 -15.71
N LYS A 153 -10.81 -2.40 -14.58
CA LYS A 153 -12.19 -2.90 -14.51
C LYS A 153 -13.23 -1.79 -14.45
N ALA A 154 -12.81 -0.55 -14.22
CA ALA A 154 -13.69 0.60 -14.09
C ALA A 154 -14.43 0.94 -15.40
N HIS A 155 -15.64 1.46 -15.28
CA HIS A 155 -16.32 2.10 -16.40
C HIS A 155 -15.57 3.35 -16.86
N PRO A 156 -15.52 3.67 -18.17
CA PRO A 156 -14.81 4.84 -18.68
C PRO A 156 -15.18 6.19 -18.05
N ASP A 157 -16.40 6.33 -17.54
CA ASP A 157 -16.85 7.56 -16.85
C ASP A 157 -16.09 7.81 -15.53
N VAL A 158 -15.53 6.77 -14.89
CA VAL A 158 -14.65 6.93 -13.71
C VAL A 158 -13.39 7.70 -14.07
N PHE A 159 -12.83 7.47 -15.27
CA PHE A 159 -11.62 8.18 -15.72
C PHE A 159 -11.86 9.68 -15.90
N ASN A 160 -13.07 10.10 -16.24
CA ASN A 160 -13.42 11.52 -16.32
C ASN A 160 -13.43 12.18 -14.93
N LEU A 161 -13.82 11.45 -13.88
CA LEU A 161 -13.74 11.93 -12.51
C LEU A 161 -12.28 12.01 -12.05
N LEU A 162 -11.48 10.98 -12.37
CA LEU A 162 -10.05 10.96 -12.07
C LEU A 162 -9.31 12.11 -12.75
N LEU A 163 -9.63 12.45 -14.00
CA LEU A 163 -9.04 13.61 -14.67
C LEU A 163 -9.28 14.90 -13.89
N GLN A 164 -10.51 15.17 -13.43
CA GLN A 164 -10.80 16.36 -12.61
C GLN A 164 -9.98 16.38 -11.31
N ILE A 165 -9.85 15.22 -10.64
CA ILE A 165 -9.06 15.10 -9.42
C ILE A 165 -7.57 15.35 -9.72
N LEU A 166 -7.03 14.78 -10.78
CA LEU A 166 -5.60 14.81 -11.09
C LEU A 166 -5.14 16.11 -11.76
N GLU A 167 -6.05 16.85 -12.41
CA GLU A 167 -5.77 18.14 -13.05
C GLU A 167 -6.05 19.32 -12.12
N ASP A 168 -7.24 19.36 -11.51
CA ASP A 168 -7.71 20.52 -10.75
C ASP A 168 -7.69 20.29 -9.23
N GLY A 169 -7.37 19.08 -8.78
CA GLY A 169 -7.38 18.72 -7.36
C GLY A 169 -8.76 18.85 -6.75
N ARG A 170 -9.82 18.74 -7.57
CA ARG A 170 -11.20 19.00 -7.14
C ARG A 170 -12.16 18.06 -7.85
N LEU A 171 -13.27 17.76 -7.18
CA LEU A 171 -14.38 17.02 -7.78
C LEU A 171 -15.70 17.66 -7.36
N THR A 172 -16.60 17.86 -8.31
CA THR A 172 -17.95 18.35 -8.00
C THR A 172 -18.92 17.18 -7.88
N ASP A 173 -19.65 17.14 -6.77
CA ASP A 173 -20.59 16.07 -6.45
C ASP A 173 -21.95 16.24 -7.18
N GLY A 174 -22.85 15.26 -7.05
CA GLY A 174 -24.18 15.29 -7.67
C GLY A 174 -25.09 16.45 -7.21
N HIS A 175 -24.77 17.08 -6.08
CA HIS A 175 -25.47 18.26 -5.54
C HIS A 175 -24.81 19.59 -5.93
N GLY A 176 -23.74 19.56 -6.74
CA GLY A 176 -23.00 20.76 -7.14
C GLY A 176 -22.01 21.27 -6.10
N ARG A 177 -21.70 20.48 -5.06
CA ARG A 177 -20.70 20.84 -4.05
C ARG A 177 -19.31 20.41 -4.53
N THR A 178 -18.36 21.34 -4.51
CA THR A 178 -16.97 21.06 -4.87
C THR A 178 -16.18 20.55 -3.66
N VAL A 179 -15.54 19.41 -3.80
CA VAL A 179 -14.67 18.77 -2.80
C VAL A 179 -13.21 18.92 -3.22
N ASP A 180 -12.34 19.16 -2.25
CA ASP A 180 -10.90 19.40 -2.44
C ASP A 180 -10.09 18.12 -2.23
N PHE A 181 -9.26 17.77 -3.20
CA PHE A 181 -8.40 16.59 -3.25
C PHE A 181 -6.91 16.95 -3.22
N ARG A 182 -6.54 18.23 -3.15
CA ARG A 182 -5.12 18.68 -3.16
C ARG A 182 -4.29 18.08 -2.03
N ASN A 183 -4.92 17.78 -0.90
CA ASN A 183 -4.28 17.19 0.28
C ASN A 183 -4.33 15.65 0.31
N THR A 184 -4.70 15.02 -0.80
CA THR A 184 -4.81 13.55 -0.91
C THR A 184 -3.61 12.96 -1.65
N VAL A 185 -3.40 11.66 -1.48
CA VAL A 185 -2.53 10.85 -2.35
C VAL A 185 -3.43 9.90 -3.14
N VAL A 186 -3.34 9.92 -4.47
CA VAL A 186 -4.16 9.08 -5.34
C VAL A 186 -3.32 7.91 -5.84
N ILE A 187 -3.74 6.69 -5.53
CA ILE A 187 -3.07 5.47 -5.97
C ILE A 187 -4.06 4.63 -6.76
N MET A 188 -3.67 4.20 -7.95
CA MET A 188 -4.38 3.21 -8.74
C MET A 188 -3.57 1.92 -8.79
N THR A 189 -4.19 0.76 -8.58
CA THR A 189 -3.53 -0.52 -8.81
C THR A 189 -4.03 -1.14 -10.09
N SER A 190 -3.16 -1.87 -10.78
CA SER A 190 -3.53 -2.66 -11.94
C SER A 190 -2.66 -3.89 -12.08
N ASN A 191 -3.21 -4.94 -12.70
CA ASN A 191 -2.46 -6.13 -13.07
C ASN A 191 -2.18 -6.17 -14.60
N LEU A 192 -2.34 -5.04 -15.30
CA LEU A 192 -2.12 -4.93 -16.74
C LEU A 192 -0.63 -5.09 -17.11
N GLY A 193 -0.37 -5.85 -18.17
CA GLY A 193 0.98 -6.01 -18.72
C GLY A 193 1.92 -6.82 -17.82
N THR A 194 1.42 -7.45 -16.75
CA THR A 194 2.24 -8.18 -15.77
C THR A 194 2.13 -9.69 -15.87
N GLY A 195 1.48 -10.22 -16.90
CA GLY A 195 1.35 -11.67 -17.12
C GLY A 195 2.70 -12.38 -17.23
N ASP A 196 3.66 -11.75 -17.92
CA ASP A 196 5.01 -12.29 -18.09
C ASP A 196 5.82 -12.25 -16.79
N LEU A 197 5.52 -11.32 -15.87
CA LEU A 197 6.19 -11.23 -14.57
C LEU A 197 5.90 -12.45 -13.69
N SER A 198 4.69 -13.01 -13.76
CA SER A 198 4.35 -14.25 -13.02
C SER A 198 4.91 -15.53 -13.68
N GLN A 199 5.25 -15.46 -14.97
CA GLN A 199 5.63 -16.62 -15.80
C GLN A 199 7.14 -16.76 -15.98
N GLN A 200 7.96 -15.84 -15.50
CA GLN A 200 9.41 -16.03 -15.48
C GLN A 200 9.80 -16.84 -14.24
N PRO A 201 10.06 -18.16 -14.35
CA PRO A 201 10.76 -18.86 -13.30
C PRO A 201 12.11 -18.16 -13.09
N PHE A 202 12.47 -17.99 -11.82
CA PHE A 202 13.76 -17.47 -11.31
C PHE A 202 15.03 -18.17 -11.88
N GLY A 203 14.92 -19.03 -12.90
CA GLY A 203 15.97 -19.95 -13.34
C GLY A 203 16.16 -20.13 -14.85
N PHE A 204 15.62 -19.27 -15.73
CA PHE A 204 15.94 -19.38 -17.17
C PHE A 204 16.42 -18.07 -17.80
N LYS A 205 17.60 -17.63 -17.37
CA LYS A 205 18.76 -17.22 -18.20
C LYS A 205 19.84 -16.57 -17.33
N ALA A 206 20.53 -17.38 -16.53
CA ALA A 206 21.88 -17.12 -16.04
C ALA A 206 22.39 -18.35 -15.29
N GLY A 207 23.70 -18.62 -15.38
CA GLY A 207 24.34 -19.61 -14.51
C GLY A 207 24.23 -19.22 -13.02
N PRO A 208 24.72 -20.07 -12.11
CA PRO A 208 24.54 -19.95 -10.66
C PRO A 208 25.10 -18.68 -9.98
N ASP A 209 25.62 -17.71 -10.73
CA ASP A 209 26.34 -16.53 -10.21
C ASP A 209 25.81 -15.18 -10.73
N ILE A 210 24.56 -15.09 -11.22
CA ILE A 210 23.96 -13.78 -11.56
C ILE A 210 22.74 -13.57 -10.68
N GLU A 211 22.97 -12.93 -9.53
CA GLU A 211 21.94 -12.15 -8.86
C GLU A 211 21.33 -11.19 -9.89
N PRO A 212 20.00 -11.09 -10.01
CA PRO A 212 19.40 -10.12 -10.93
C PRO A 212 19.88 -8.74 -10.51
N GLU A 213 20.71 -8.12 -11.35
CA GLU A 213 21.21 -6.76 -11.14
C GLU A 213 20.01 -5.84 -10.92
N SER A 214 19.86 -5.42 -9.67
CA SER A 214 19.29 -4.14 -9.24
C SER A 214 18.00 -3.72 -9.92
N GLY A 215 16.84 -4.33 -9.59
CA GLY A 215 15.52 -3.68 -9.65
C GLY A 215 15.11 -2.92 -10.92
N THR A 216 15.85 -3.06 -12.03
CA THR A 216 15.68 -2.27 -13.23
C THR A 216 14.71 -2.99 -14.13
N VAL A 217 13.59 -2.33 -14.41
CA VAL A 217 12.59 -2.80 -15.37
C VAL A 217 13.28 -3.03 -16.71
N SER A 218 13.24 -4.26 -17.23
CA SER A 218 13.88 -4.53 -18.53
C SER A 218 13.25 -3.63 -19.61
N PRO A 219 14.02 -3.22 -20.63
CA PRO A 219 13.48 -2.42 -21.73
C PRO A 219 12.28 -3.10 -22.42
N GLU A 220 12.25 -4.43 -22.49
CA GLU A 220 11.10 -5.16 -23.02
C GLU A 220 9.88 -5.06 -22.10
N LEU A 221 10.05 -5.30 -20.79
CA LEU A 221 8.97 -5.22 -19.82
C LEU A 221 8.37 -3.81 -19.77
N SER A 222 9.22 -2.79 -19.79
CA SER A 222 8.80 -1.38 -19.87
C SER A 222 7.94 -1.12 -21.10
N ARG A 223 8.29 -1.69 -22.27
CA ARG A 223 7.50 -1.55 -23.50
C ARG A 223 6.16 -2.26 -23.38
N THR A 224 6.13 -3.52 -22.95
CA THR A 224 4.91 -4.31 -22.79
C THR A 224 3.93 -3.64 -21.83
N VAL A 225 4.43 -3.15 -20.70
CA VAL A 225 3.65 -2.38 -19.72
C VAL A 225 3.08 -1.12 -20.33
N ASN A 226 3.91 -0.30 -20.99
CA ASN A 226 3.46 0.94 -21.62
C ASN A 226 2.41 0.71 -22.71
N GLU A 227 2.55 -0.34 -23.51
CA GLU A 227 1.56 -0.72 -24.52
C GLU A 227 0.24 -1.17 -23.89
N ALA A 228 0.29 -1.94 -22.80
CA ALA A 228 -0.89 -2.35 -22.06
C ALA A 228 -1.63 -1.15 -21.45
N LEU A 229 -0.90 -0.22 -20.83
CA LEU A 229 -1.46 1.01 -20.27
C LEU A 229 -2.11 1.87 -21.34
N ARG A 230 -1.44 2.12 -22.47
CA ARG A 230 -2.00 2.93 -23.57
C ARG A 230 -3.21 2.30 -24.24
N ARG A 231 -3.36 0.97 -24.15
CA ARG A 231 -4.54 0.25 -24.64
C ARG A 231 -5.72 0.38 -23.70
N ALA A 232 -5.47 0.36 -22.39
CA ALA A 232 -6.51 0.40 -21.36
C ALA A 232 -6.93 1.83 -20.98
N PHE A 233 -5.99 2.76 -20.95
CA PHE A 233 -6.20 4.13 -20.48
C PHE A 233 -5.93 5.15 -21.58
N ARG A 234 -6.64 6.27 -21.48
CA ARG A 234 -6.45 7.38 -22.42
C ARG A 234 -5.13 8.10 -22.11
N PRO A 235 -4.41 8.61 -23.13
CA PRO A 235 -3.16 9.33 -22.93
C PRO A 235 -3.29 10.54 -21.99
N GLU A 236 -4.44 11.21 -21.99
CA GLU A 236 -4.67 12.36 -21.11
C GLU A 236 -4.57 11.96 -19.64
N LEU A 237 -5.13 10.81 -19.24
CA LEU A 237 -5.04 10.33 -17.87
C LEU A 237 -3.59 10.00 -17.49
N LEU A 238 -2.88 9.27 -18.36
CA LEU A 238 -1.50 8.86 -18.11
C LEU A 238 -0.56 10.06 -17.95
N ASN A 239 -0.78 11.13 -18.72
CA ASN A 239 0.00 12.36 -18.63
C ASN A 239 -0.24 13.17 -17.34
N ARG A 240 -1.25 12.79 -16.53
CA ARG A 240 -1.56 13.40 -15.23
C ARG A 240 -1.15 12.55 -14.04
N ILE A 241 -0.50 11.42 -14.29
CA ILE A 241 0.10 10.58 -13.25
C ILE A 241 1.53 11.04 -13.02
N ASP A 242 1.93 11.19 -11.76
CA ASP A 242 3.30 11.59 -11.43
C ASP A 242 4.28 10.43 -11.67
N GLU A 243 3.94 9.21 -11.21
CA GLU A 243 4.77 8.03 -11.42
C GLU A 243 3.97 6.76 -11.75
N THR A 244 4.45 5.98 -12.71
CA THR A 244 3.98 4.62 -12.99
C THR A 244 5.02 3.64 -12.48
N ILE A 245 4.65 2.85 -11.48
CA ILE A 245 5.58 2.02 -10.71
C ILE A 245 5.26 0.55 -10.93
N VAL A 246 6.28 -0.21 -11.36
CA VAL A 246 6.18 -1.65 -11.56
C VAL A 246 6.72 -2.38 -10.33
N PHE A 247 5.87 -3.22 -9.73
CA PHE A 247 6.20 -4.11 -8.63
C PHE A 247 6.62 -5.46 -9.19
N HIS A 248 7.69 -5.99 -8.62
CA HIS A 248 8.30 -7.23 -9.05
C HIS A 248 7.85 -8.42 -8.19
N PRO A 249 7.86 -9.65 -8.72
CA PRO A 249 7.69 -10.85 -7.91
C PRO A 249 8.72 -10.89 -6.77
N LEU A 250 8.28 -11.37 -5.60
CA LEU A 250 9.14 -11.48 -4.42
C LEU A 250 10.07 -12.70 -4.55
N SER A 251 11.34 -12.53 -4.20
CA SER A 251 12.29 -13.65 -4.08
C SER A 251 12.01 -14.49 -2.85
N ARG A 252 12.51 -15.74 -2.83
CA ARG A 252 12.39 -16.61 -1.64
C ARG A 252 12.99 -15.97 -0.38
N ALA A 253 14.12 -15.27 -0.52
CA ALA A 253 14.75 -14.56 0.59
C ALA A 253 13.87 -13.41 1.11
N GLN A 254 13.27 -12.63 0.21
CA GLN A 254 12.32 -11.57 0.56
C GLN A 254 11.07 -12.14 1.25
N ILE A 255 10.59 -13.29 0.79
CA ILE A 255 9.47 -13.98 1.44
C ILE A 255 9.83 -14.43 2.85
N GLY A 256 11.04 -14.95 3.07
CA GLY A 256 11.55 -15.29 4.40
C GLY A 256 11.58 -14.08 5.34
N GLN A 257 12.02 -12.92 4.84
CA GLN A 257 11.97 -11.66 5.61
C GLN A 257 10.53 -11.26 5.97
N ILE A 258 9.58 -11.43 5.05
CA ILE A 258 8.16 -11.19 5.31
C ILE A 258 7.61 -12.13 6.39
N VAL A 259 8.03 -13.41 6.39
CA VAL A 259 7.67 -14.36 7.46
C VAL A 259 8.17 -13.85 8.81
N GLY A 260 9.41 -13.36 8.87
CA GLY A 260 9.97 -12.73 10.08
C GLY A 260 9.13 -11.55 10.58
N LEU A 261 8.73 -10.63 9.69
CA LEU A 261 7.85 -9.51 10.04
C LEU A 261 6.49 -9.97 10.60
N MET A 262 5.85 -10.94 9.94
CA MET A 262 4.56 -11.47 10.38
C MET A 262 4.66 -12.19 11.74
N LEU A 263 5.79 -12.85 12.02
CA LEU A 263 6.04 -13.42 13.35
C LEU A 263 6.32 -12.35 14.41
N GLY A 264 6.92 -11.23 14.04
CA GLY A 264 7.00 -10.05 14.91
C GLY A 264 5.62 -9.60 15.39
N GLU A 265 4.62 -9.51 14.50
CA GLU A 265 3.22 -9.20 14.86
C GLU A 265 2.61 -10.23 15.83
N VAL A 266 3.07 -11.49 15.77
CA VAL A 266 2.64 -12.55 16.71
C VAL A 266 3.33 -12.36 18.06
N GLN A 267 4.62 -12.07 18.08
CA GLN A 267 5.40 -11.82 19.30
C GLN A 267 4.87 -10.61 20.08
N GLU A 268 4.51 -9.52 19.40
CA GLU A 268 3.92 -8.34 20.05
C GLU A 268 2.64 -8.69 20.82
N ARG A 269 1.81 -9.57 20.27
CA ARG A 269 0.59 -10.06 20.94
C ARG A 269 0.88 -10.98 22.13
N LEU A 270 2.04 -11.66 22.13
CA LEU A 270 2.49 -12.53 23.23
C LEU A 270 3.30 -11.79 24.29
N ALA A 271 3.74 -10.56 24.01
CA ALA A 271 4.54 -9.75 24.91
C ALA A 271 3.85 -9.48 26.25
N GLU A 272 2.51 -9.37 26.28
CA GLU A 272 1.75 -9.23 27.52
C GLU A 272 1.96 -10.39 28.51
N ARG A 273 2.29 -11.58 27.98
CA ARG A 273 2.60 -12.79 28.75
C ARG A 273 4.10 -13.02 28.92
N ASN A 274 4.94 -12.11 28.43
CA ASN A 274 6.39 -12.27 28.33
C ASN A 274 6.81 -13.55 27.58
N ILE A 275 5.95 -14.12 26.74
CA ILE A 275 6.31 -15.28 25.92
C ILE A 275 7.02 -14.76 24.68
N THR A 276 8.18 -15.32 24.40
CA THR A 276 8.95 -15.03 23.19
C THR A 276 8.96 -16.26 22.28
N CYS A 277 9.15 -16.06 20.98
CA CYS A 277 9.31 -17.18 20.06
C CYS A 277 10.45 -16.93 19.07
N GLU A 278 11.12 -17.98 18.64
CA GLU A 278 12.16 -17.93 17.63
C GLU A 278 11.84 -18.91 16.51
N LEU A 279 11.98 -18.48 15.25
CA LEU A 279 11.81 -19.32 14.08
C LEU A 279 13.17 -19.76 13.56
N THR A 280 13.40 -21.06 13.49
CA THR A 280 14.61 -21.61 12.88
C THR A 280 14.64 -21.35 11.37
N GLU A 281 15.84 -21.40 10.77
CA GLU A 281 16.00 -21.31 9.31
C GLU A 281 15.18 -22.39 8.59
N ALA A 282 15.20 -23.63 9.10
CA ALA A 282 14.41 -24.73 8.55
C ALA A 282 12.89 -24.46 8.66
N GLY A 283 12.43 -23.95 9.80
CA GLY A 283 11.02 -23.59 9.99
C GLY A 283 10.59 -22.47 9.04
N CYS A 284 11.47 -21.49 8.80
CA CYS A 284 11.26 -20.45 7.81
C CYS A 284 11.15 -21.01 6.40
N GLU A 285 12.10 -21.83 5.96
CA GLU A 285 12.03 -22.47 4.64
C GLU A 285 10.74 -23.29 4.45
N TRP A 286 10.30 -23.99 5.51
CA TRP A 286 9.06 -24.74 5.49
C TRP A 286 7.83 -23.83 5.31
N LEU A 287 7.76 -22.72 6.06
CA LEU A 287 6.69 -21.72 5.93
C LEU A 287 6.69 -21.04 4.56
N VAL A 288 7.87 -20.71 4.03
CA VAL A 288 8.00 -20.17 2.67
C VAL A 288 7.47 -21.18 1.66
N LYS A 289 7.81 -22.47 1.79
CA LYS A 289 7.35 -23.51 0.87
C LYS A 289 5.84 -23.74 0.93
N GLU A 290 5.25 -23.73 2.12
CA GLU A 290 3.82 -23.96 2.33
C GLU A 290 2.96 -22.74 1.96
N GLY A 291 3.46 -21.53 2.25
CA GLY A 291 2.69 -20.29 2.11
C GLY A 291 3.01 -19.45 0.87
N PHE A 292 3.95 -19.88 0.01
CA PHE A 292 4.25 -19.18 -1.24
C PHE A 292 3.60 -19.85 -2.46
N ASP A 293 2.80 -19.07 -3.19
CA ASP A 293 2.27 -19.43 -4.50
C ASP A 293 2.63 -18.31 -5.49
N VAL A 294 3.19 -18.67 -6.65
CA VAL A 294 3.61 -17.71 -7.68
C VAL A 294 2.45 -16.83 -8.18
N SER A 295 1.23 -17.36 -8.16
CA SER A 295 -0.01 -16.68 -8.60
C SER A 295 -0.58 -15.74 -7.54
N TYR A 296 -0.41 -16.08 -6.26
CA TYR A 296 -1.01 -15.35 -5.13
C TYR A 296 0.00 -14.56 -4.27
N GLY A 297 1.30 -14.66 -4.58
CA GLY A 297 2.38 -13.99 -3.86
C GLY A 297 2.44 -14.39 -2.39
N ALA A 298 2.69 -13.42 -1.52
CA ALA A 298 2.78 -13.61 -0.07
C ALA A 298 1.41 -13.80 0.63
N ARG A 299 0.28 -13.73 -0.09
CA ARG A 299 -1.07 -13.78 0.52
C ARG A 299 -1.35 -15.07 1.31
N PRO A 300 -0.93 -16.27 0.87
CA PRO A 300 -1.17 -17.50 1.64
C PRO A 300 -0.33 -17.60 2.93
N LEU A 301 0.79 -16.87 3.05
CA LEU A 301 1.69 -16.92 4.23
C LEU A 301 0.96 -16.61 5.54
N ARG A 302 0.13 -15.56 5.56
CA ARG A 302 -0.62 -15.20 6.78
C ARG A 302 -1.50 -16.35 7.26
N ARG A 303 -2.12 -17.09 6.34
CA ARG A 303 -2.91 -18.29 6.67
C ARG A 303 -2.04 -19.46 7.13
N ALA A 304 -0.85 -19.64 6.55
CA ALA A 304 0.10 -20.67 6.97
C ALA A 304 0.61 -20.40 8.41
N ILE A 305 1.04 -19.18 8.70
CA ILE A 305 1.47 -18.75 10.04
C ILE A 305 0.34 -18.91 11.05
N GLN A 306 -0.87 -18.43 10.72
CA GLN A 306 -2.02 -18.61 11.61
C GLN A 306 -2.29 -20.09 11.92
N ARG A 307 -2.26 -20.94 10.89
CA ARG A 307 -2.58 -22.37 11.03
C ARG A 307 -1.51 -23.15 11.80
N HIS A 308 -0.24 -22.91 11.49
CA HIS A 308 0.87 -23.75 11.96
C HIS A 308 1.64 -23.15 13.13
N VAL A 309 1.51 -21.85 13.39
CA VAL A 309 2.19 -21.16 14.49
C VAL A 309 1.17 -20.64 15.50
N GLU A 310 0.31 -19.68 15.12
CA GLU A 310 -0.60 -19.02 16.08
C GLU A 310 -1.54 -20.01 16.77
N ASN A 311 -2.13 -20.95 16.02
CA ASN A 311 -3.02 -21.95 16.59
C ASN A 311 -2.30 -22.91 17.56
N GLN A 312 -1.03 -23.23 17.31
CA GLN A 312 -0.25 -24.10 18.20
C GLN A 312 0.14 -23.36 19.48
N LEU A 313 0.63 -22.12 19.36
CA LEU A 313 0.91 -21.23 20.50
C LEU A 313 -0.34 -21.02 21.35
N SER A 314 -1.48 -20.71 20.72
CA SER A 314 -2.76 -20.50 21.41
C SER A 314 -3.19 -21.75 22.19
N ARG A 315 -3.05 -22.95 21.60
CA ARG A 315 -3.36 -24.20 22.29
C ARG A 315 -2.42 -24.45 23.47
N GLY A 316 -1.11 -24.30 23.27
CA GLY A 316 -0.11 -24.52 24.32
C GLY A 316 -0.25 -23.57 25.50
N VAL A 317 -0.59 -22.30 25.25
CA VAL A 317 -0.90 -21.33 26.32
C VAL A 317 -2.17 -21.72 27.08
N LEU A 318 -3.20 -22.22 26.39
CA LEU A 318 -4.47 -22.61 27.03
C LEU A 318 -4.38 -23.95 27.78
N SER A 319 -3.55 -24.89 27.32
CA SER A 319 -3.30 -26.17 28.00
C SER A 319 -2.32 -26.03 29.17
N GLY A 320 -1.54 -24.95 29.22
CA GLY A 320 -0.48 -24.74 30.20
C GLY A 320 0.86 -25.39 29.80
N ASP A 321 0.99 -25.82 28.54
CA ASP A 321 2.24 -26.33 27.98
C ASP A 321 3.25 -25.20 27.76
N PHE A 322 2.76 -23.97 27.48
CA PHE A 322 3.57 -22.75 27.45
C PHE A 322 3.12 -21.79 28.55
N ASN A 323 4.07 -21.41 29.41
CA ASN A 323 3.87 -20.55 30.56
C ASN A 323 4.40 -19.15 30.30
N ASP A 324 3.96 -18.19 31.12
CA ASP A 324 4.42 -16.81 31.03
C ASP A 324 5.94 -16.73 31.23
N GLY A 325 6.64 -16.03 30.34
CA GLY A 325 8.10 -15.94 30.34
C GLY A 325 8.84 -16.99 29.50
N ASP A 326 8.13 -17.98 28.94
CA ASP A 326 8.77 -19.03 28.14
C ASP A 326 9.32 -18.49 26.80
N HIS A 327 10.34 -19.17 26.29
CA HIS A 327 10.90 -18.95 24.97
C HIS A 327 10.62 -20.17 24.10
N VAL A 328 9.74 -20.01 23.12
CA VAL A 328 9.24 -21.09 22.26
C VAL A 328 10.06 -21.16 20.98
N LEU A 329 10.71 -22.28 20.73
CA LEU A 329 11.41 -22.53 19.47
C LEU A 329 10.44 -23.14 18.45
N ILE A 330 10.34 -22.53 17.28
CA ILE A 330 9.52 -22.99 16.16
C ILE A 330 10.45 -23.62 15.12
N ASP A 331 10.37 -24.94 14.97
CA ASP A 331 11.19 -25.70 14.02
C ASP A 331 10.35 -26.66 13.18
N VAL A 332 10.95 -27.24 12.14
CA VAL A 332 10.32 -28.30 11.36
C VAL A 332 10.25 -29.58 12.19
N ASN A 333 9.09 -30.22 12.18
CA ASN A 333 8.91 -31.47 12.89
C ASN A 333 9.79 -32.60 12.29
N SER A 334 10.02 -33.67 13.04
CA SER A 334 10.88 -34.78 12.60
C SER A 334 10.40 -35.49 11.33
N ALA A 335 9.11 -35.33 10.97
CA ALA A 335 8.52 -35.90 9.76
C ALA A 335 8.66 -34.99 8.52
N GLY A 336 9.12 -33.75 8.67
CA GLY A 336 9.25 -32.77 7.58
C GLY A 336 7.93 -32.25 7.01
N ASN A 337 6.80 -32.53 7.66
CA ASN A 337 5.46 -32.25 7.13
C ASN A 337 4.68 -31.19 7.94
N GLY A 338 5.33 -30.57 8.93
CA GLY A 338 4.72 -29.57 9.80
C GLY A 338 5.77 -28.85 10.63
N LEU A 339 5.31 -27.90 11.43
CA LEU A 339 6.11 -27.23 12.46
C LEU A 339 5.82 -27.85 13.83
N ASP A 340 6.86 -27.94 14.63
CA ASP A 340 6.82 -28.27 16.05
C ASP A 340 7.23 -27.06 16.88
N LEU A 341 6.61 -26.89 18.04
CA LEU A 341 6.84 -25.78 18.96
C LEU A 341 7.24 -26.34 20.31
N SER A 342 8.46 -26.02 20.75
CA SER A 342 9.07 -26.59 21.96
C SER A 342 9.55 -25.54 22.94
#